data_AF-A0A8J4WH90-F1
#
_entry.id   AF-A0A8J4WH90-F1
#
_cell.length_a   1.000
_cell.length_b   1.000
_cell.length_c   1.000
_cell.angle_alpha   90.00
_cell.angle_beta   90.00
_cell.angle_gamma   90.00
#
_symmetry.space_group_name_H-M   'P 1'
#
loop_
_entity.id
_entity.type
_entity.pdbx_description
1 polymer ?
#
loop_
_entity_poly.entity_id
_entity_poly.type
_entity_poly.pdbx_seq_one_letter_code
_entity_poly.pdbx_strand_id
1 'polypeptide(L)'
;MAHVKKPQSSYLLFCNARRKQVMDENPGTRIGDIQKIISVHWKELKPEEKEYFVQLAAKDKARYQQELLENPVIVEEPTAEEQAAHDSNACIYPLVIALQVE
;
A
#
# COMPACT_ATOMS: atom_id res chain seq x y z
N MET A 1 7.87 3.03 21.76
CA MET A 1 6.50 2.50 21.80
C MET A 1 6.24 1.84 20.46
N ALA A 2 5.85 0.57 20.43
CA ALA A 2 5.60 -0.14 19.16
C ALA A 2 4.31 0.39 18.55
N HIS A 3 4.44 1.22 17.51
CA HIS A 3 3.31 1.72 16.74
C HIS A 3 2.71 0.55 15.94
N VAL A 4 1.42 0.32 16.11
CA VAL A 4 0.68 -0.69 15.32
C VAL A 4 0.77 -0.29 13.85
N LYS A 5 1.34 -1.15 12.99
CA LYS A 5 1.55 -0.79 11.59
C LYS A 5 0.21 -0.73 10.86
N LYS A 6 -0.07 0.41 10.21
CA LYS A 6 -1.26 0.63 9.37
C LYS A 6 -1.46 -0.53 8.38
N PRO A 7 -2.72 -0.91 8.09
CA PRO A 7 -2.98 -2.01 7.17
C PRO A 7 -2.60 -1.60 5.74
N GLN A 8 -2.20 -2.56 4.92
CA GLN A 8 -1.83 -2.36 3.53
C GLN A 8 -3.00 -2.65 2.59
N SER A 9 -3.15 -1.83 1.54
CA SER A 9 -4.18 -2.06 0.52
C SER A 9 -3.78 -3.17 -0.44
N SER A 10 -4.76 -3.72 -1.17
CA SER A 10 -4.54 -4.76 -2.17
C SER A 10 -3.52 -4.32 -3.22
N TYR A 11 -3.60 -3.07 -3.65
CA TYR A 11 -2.64 -2.49 -4.58
C TYR A 11 -1.25 -2.32 -3.98
N LEU A 12 -1.13 -1.89 -2.72
CA LEU A 12 0.18 -1.75 -2.07
C LEU A 12 0.89 -3.10 -1.90
N LEU A 13 0.13 -4.14 -1.57
CA LEU A 13 0.61 -5.51 -1.50
C LEU A 13 1.11 -6.00 -2.88
N PHE A 14 0.33 -5.74 -3.93
CA PHE A 14 0.75 -6.03 -5.30
C PHE A 14 2.02 -5.27 -5.68
N CYS A 15 2.10 -3.97 -5.38
CA CYS A 15 3.28 -3.17 -5.63
C CYS A 15 4.52 -3.69 -4.92
N ASN A 16 4.41 -4.08 -3.65
CA ASN A 16 5.54 -4.64 -2.91
C ASN A 16 6.00 -5.98 -3.51
N ALA A 17 5.05 -6.82 -3.95
CA ALA A 17 5.36 -8.09 -4.61
C ALA A 17 6.02 -7.89 -5.99
N ARG A 18 5.58 -6.89 -6.76
CA ARG A 18 6.06 -6.65 -8.13
C ARG A 18 7.26 -5.71 -8.23
N ARG A 19 7.46 -4.80 -7.27
CA ARG A 19 8.54 -3.79 -7.30
C ARG A 19 9.91 -4.43 -7.45
N LYS A 20 10.20 -5.48 -6.68
CA LYS A 20 11.48 -6.18 -6.78
C LYS A 20 11.69 -6.79 -8.17
N GLN A 21 10.67 -7.49 -8.68
CA GLN A 21 10.74 -8.11 -10.01
C GLN A 21 10.94 -7.06 -11.11
N VAL A 22 10.16 -5.98 -11.12
CA VAL A 22 10.28 -4.93 -12.15
C VAL A 22 11.62 -4.20 -12.04
N MET A 23 12.15 -4.03 -10.83
CA MET A 23 13.49 -3.44 -10.61
C MET A 23 14.61 -4.35 -11.11
N ASP A 24 14.51 -5.66 -10.92
CA ASP A 24 15.47 -6.64 -11.42
C ASP A 24 15.41 -6.75 -12.96
N GLU A 25 14.21 -6.64 -13.55
CA GLU A 25 14.01 -6.60 -15.01
C GLU A 25 14.48 -5.28 -15.65
N ASN A 26 14.47 -4.17 -14.89
CA ASN A 26 14.81 -2.83 -15.36
C ASN A 26 15.92 -2.19 -14.50
N PRO A 27 17.13 -2.76 -14.49
CA PRO A 27 18.23 -2.24 -13.68
C PRO A 27 18.58 -0.81 -14.10
N GLY A 28 18.75 0.09 -13.11
CA GLY A 28 19.10 1.49 -13.35
C GLY A 28 17.92 2.41 -13.74
N THR A 29 16.70 1.87 -13.82
CA THR A 29 15.50 2.68 -14.05
C THR A 29 15.07 3.39 -12.77
N ARG A 30 14.59 4.63 -12.90
CA ARG A 30 14.16 5.44 -11.75
C ARG A 30 12.94 4.79 -11.09
N ILE A 31 12.91 4.83 -9.75
CA ILE A 31 11.81 4.28 -8.94
C ILE A 31 10.44 4.79 -9.43
N GLY A 32 10.32 6.09 -9.74
CA GLY A 32 9.07 6.66 -10.23
C GLY A 32 8.57 6.04 -11.55
N ASP A 33 9.47 5.64 -12.44
CA ASP A 33 9.10 5.01 -13.71
C ASP A 33 8.76 3.51 -13.50
N ILE A 34 9.45 2.84 -12.56
CA ILE A 34 9.07 1.50 -12.09
C ILE A 34 7.64 1.50 -11.53
N GLN A 35 7.26 2.52 -10.73
CA GLN A 35 5.90 2.59 -10.18
C GLN A 35 4.83 2.81 -11.28
N LYS A 36 5.15 3.54 -12.35
CA LYS A 36 4.24 3.67 -13.52
C LYS A 36 4.02 2.32 -14.20
N ILE A 37 5.07 1.54 -14.41
CA ILE A 37 4.98 0.19 -15.01
C ILE A 37 4.08 -0.70 -14.16
N ILE A 38 4.28 -0.71 -12.84
CA ILE A 38 3.46 -1.51 -11.92
C ILE A 38 1.98 -1.06 -11.95
N SER A 39 1.73 0.24 -12.06
CA SER A 39 0.35 0.77 -12.15
C SER A 39 -0.37 0.30 -13.42
N VAL A 40 0.35 0.18 -14.54
CA VAL A 40 -0.18 -0.38 -15.78
C VAL A 40 -0.47 -1.87 -15.59
N HIS A 41 0.47 -2.64 -15.06
CA HIS A 41 0.28 -4.07 -14.79
C HIS A 41 -0.92 -4.32 -13.87
N TRP A 42 -1.13 -3.50 -12.84
CA TRP A 42 -2.30 -3.63 -11.97
C TRP A 42 -3.62 -3.45 -12.73
N LYS A 43 -3.70 -2.52 -13.69
CA LYS A 43 -4.90 -2.35 -14.50
C LYS A 43 -5.14 -3.55 -15.40
N GLU A 44 -4.08 -4.13 -15.95
CA GLU A 44 -4.10 -5.28 -16.85
C GLU A 44 -4.33 -6.64 -16.14
N LEU A 45 -4.13 -6.71 -14.82
CA LEU A 45 -4.40 -7.92 -14.05
C LEU A 45 -5.84 -8.39 -14.20
N LYS A 46 -5.98 -9.72 -14.24
CA LYS A 46 -7.28 -10.41 -14.22
C LYS A 46 -8.03 -10.16 -12.91
N PRO A 47 -9.37 -10.20 -12.93
CA PRO A 47 -10.17 -10.05 -11.73
C PRO A 47 -9.84 -11.09 -10.65
N GLU A 48 -9.52 -12.32 -11.04
CA GLU A 48 -9.12 -13.41 -10.12
C GLU A 48 -7.83 -13.08 -9.35
N GLU A 49 -6.83 -12.54 -10.06
CA GLU A 49 -5.57 -12.13 -9.44
C GLU A 49 -5.76 -10.90 -8.54
N LYS A 50 -6.58 -9.94 -8.97
CA LYS A 50 -6.96 -8.79 -8.13
C LYS A 50 -7.67 -9.25 -6.86
N GLU A 51 -8.58 -10.21 -6.96
CA GLU A 51 -9.32 -10.76 -5.83
C GLU A 51 -8.38 -11.41 -4.80
N TYR A 52 -7.35 -12.12 -5.25
CA TYR A 52 -6.32 -12.65 -4.35
C TYR A 52 -5.69 -11.54 -3.49
N PHE A 53 -5.30 -10.41 -4.10
CA PHE A 53 -4.73 -9.28 -3.35
C PHE A 53 -5.76 -8.58 -2.45
N VAL A 54 -7.04 -8.53 -2.85
CA VAL A 54 -8.14 -8.04 -2.01
C VAL A 54 -8.30 -8.91 -0.77
N GLN A 55 -8.24 -10.23 -0.90
CA GLN A 55 -8.29 -11.15 0.24
C GLN A 55 -7.09 -10.99 1.17
N LEU A 56 -5.88 -10.77 0.63
CA LEU A 56 -4.70 -10.47 1.46
C LEU A 56 -4.86 -9.14 2.21
N ALA A 57 -5.37 -8.10 1.56
CA ALA A 57 -5.63 -6.81 2.21
C ALA A 57 -6.68 -6.93 3.32
N ALA A 58 -7.73 -7.73 3.10
CA ALA A 58 -8.74 -8.01 4.12
C ALA A 58 -8.14 -8.72 5.34
N LYS A 59 -7.23 -9.68 5.13
CA LYS A 59 -6.49 -10.34 6.22
C LYS A 59 -5.60 -9.36 6.98
N ASP A 60 -4.90 -8.46 6.29
CA ASP A 60 -4.04 -7.48 6.95
C ASP A 60 -4.84 -6.43 7.72
N LYS A 61 -6.02 -6.04 7.21
CA LYS A 61 -6.99 -5.21 7.93
C LYS A 61 -7.48 -5.90 9.21
N ALA A 62 -7.77 -7.20 9.16
CA ALA A 62 -8.16 -7.96 10.34
C ALA A 62 -7.03 -8.02 11.38
N ARG A 63 -5.79 -8.26 10.96
CA ARG A 63 -4.60 -8.19 11.84
C ARG A 63 -4.50 -6.82 12.51
N TYR A 64 -4.61 -5.74 11.75
CA TYR A 64 -4.57 -4.38 12.27
C TYR A 64 -5.66 -4.11 13.32
N GLN A 65 -6.89 -4.57 13.05
CA GLN A 65 -8.00 -4.46 14.01
C GLN A 65 -7.72 -5.23 15.31
N GLN A 66 -7.15 -6.42 15.23
CA GLN A 66 -6.77 -7.19 16.43
C GLN A 66 -5.65 -6.52 17.22
N GLU A 67 -4.60 -6.03 16.54
CA GLU A 67 -3.49 -5.32 17.20
C GLU A 67 -3.93 -4.00 17.83
N LEU A 68 -4.90 -3.30 17.23
CA LEU A 68 -5.51 -2.10 17.81
C LEU A 68 -6.31 -2.41 19.10
N LEU A 69 -7.04 -3.53 19.13
CA LEU A 69 -7.77 -3.96 20.33
C LEU A 69 -6.82 -4.27 21.49
N GLU A 70 -5.65 -4.83 21.19
CA GLU A 70 -4.65 -5.20 22.19
C GLU A 70 -3.79 -4.01 22.65
N ASN A 71 -3.65 -2.96 21.82
CA ASN A 71 -2.85 -1.79 22.12
C ASN A 71 -3.62 -0.47 21.85
N PRO A 72 -4.44 0.00 22.81
CA PRO A 72 -5.38 1.12 22.62
C PRO A 72 -4.72 2.51 22.57
N VAL A 73 -3.39 2.62 22.52
CA VAL A 73 -2.65 3.89 22.67
C VAL A 73 -2.63 4.75 21.40
N ILE A 74 -3.09 4.26 20.24
CA ILE A 74 -3.10 5.06 19.01
C ILE A 74 -4.47 4.95 18.32
N VAL A 75 -5.39 5.81 18.74
CA VAL A 75 -6.58 6.19 17.97
C VAL A 75 -6.25 7.45 17.16
N GLU A 76 -5.46 7.31 16.09
CA GLU A 76 -5.69 8.22 14.97
C GLU A 76 -6.85 7.63 14.18
N GLU A 77 -8.03 8.20 14.38
CA GLU A 77 -9.20 7.86 13.59
C GLU A 77 -8.83 8.02 12.11
N PRO A 78 -8.94 6.95 11.30
CA PRO A 78 -8.70 7.09 9.88
C PRO A 78 -9.78 8.02 9.34
N THR A 79 -9.40 9.25 9.02
CA THR A 79 -10.30 10.19 8.36
C THR A 79 -10.78 9.55 7.06
N ALA A 80 -12.03 9.84 6.67
CA ALA A 80 -12.60 9.29 5.44
C ALA A 80 -11.76 9.62 4.19
N GLU A 81 -10.92 10.67 4.25
CA GLU A 81 -9.91 10.97 3.23
C GLU A 81 -8.78 9.94 3.16
N GLU A 82 -8.29 9.43 4.28
CA GLU A 82 -7.16 8.48 4.30
C GLU A 82 -7.61 7.07 3.89
N GLN A 83 -8.88 6.73 4.12
CA GLN A 83 -9.53 5.55 3.55
C GLN A 83 -9.72 5.67 2.03
N ALA A 84 -10.07 6.86 1.51
CA ALA A 84 -10.14 7.11 0.07
C ALA A 84 -8.75 7.13 -0.61
N ALA A 85 -7.71 7.58 0.12
CA ALA A 85 -6.32 7.52 -0.32
C ALA A 85 -5.75 6.09 -0.30
N HIS A 86 -6.26 5.22 0.58
CA HIS A 86 -5.88 3.79 0.65
C HIS A 86 -6.33 3.00 -0.59
N ASP A 87 -7.49 3.35 -1.16
CA ASP A 87 -7.99 2.83 -2.44
C ASP A 87 -7.37 3.51 -3.67
N SER A 88 -6.75 4.69 -3.50
CA SER A 88 -6.14 5.47 -4.59
C SER A 88 -4.62 5.35 -4.62
N ASN A 89 -4.13 4.34 -5.32
CA ASN A 89 -2.85 4.35 -6.06
C ASN A 89 -1.59 4.86 -5.29
N ALA A 90 -1.46 4.57 -3.99
CA ALA A 90 -0.35 4.98 -3.11
C ALA A 90 1.06 4.49 -3.52
N CYS A 91 1.16 3.69 -4.57
CA CYS A 91 2.43 3.28 -5.18
C CYS A 91 3.02 4.37 -6.10
N ILE A 92 2.19 5.30 -6.62
CA ILE A 92 2.67 6.39 -7.51
C ILE A 92 3.35 7.53 -6.75
N TYR A 93 3.04 7.71 -5.46
CA TYR A 93 3.62 8.77 -4.64
C TYR A 93 4.46 8.16 -3.52
N PRO A 94 5.78 7.96 -3.75
CA PRO A 94 6.68 7.79 -2.63
C PRO A 94 6.75 9.15 -1.94
N LEU A 95 6.28 9.24 -0.70
CA LEU A 95 6.90 10.09 0.32
C LEU A 95 7.20 11.55 -0.11
N VAL A 96 6.21 12.26 -0.63
CA VAL A 96 6.13 13.72 -0.59
C VAL A 96 4.72 13.98 -0.03
N ILE A 97 4.49 14.41 1.20
CA ILE A 97 5.11 15.44 2.02
C ILE A 97 4.89 14.99 3.48
N ALA A 98 5.94 14.53 4.14
CA ALA A 98 6.06 14.62 5.59
C ALA A 98 7.45 15.21 5.82
N LEU A 99 7.50 16.41 6.40
CA LEU A 99 8.65 17.33 6.53
C LEU A 99 8.76 18.38 5.41
N GLN A 100 7.91 19.41 5.45
CA GLN A 100 8.26 20.74 6.00
C GLN A 100 7.08 21.69 5.76
N VAL A 101 6.19 21.83 6.75
CA VAL A 101 5.42 23.05 6.93
C VAL A 101 6.28 23.92 7.83
N GLU A 102 6.95 24.91 7.23
CA GLU A 102 7.24 26.24 7.77
C GLU A 102 7.38 27.21 6.60
#